data_AF-A0A1Q9MZ53-F1
#
_entry.id   AF-A0A1Q9MZ53-F1
#
_cell.length_a   1.000
_cell.length_b   1.000
_cell.length_c   1.000
_cell.angle_alpha   90.00
_cell.angle_beta   90.00
_cell.angle_gamma   90.00
#
_symmetry.space_group_name_H-M   'P 1'
#
loop_
_entity.id
_entity.type
_entity.pdbx_description
1 polymer ?
#
loop_
_entity_poly.entity_id
_entity_poly.type
_entity_poly.pdbx_seq_one_letter_code
_entity_poly.pdbx_strand_id
1 'polypeptide(L)'
;MGTVQPTEFERKMQQIIHQLREKREPSTELVHLLLQSLHVFHIYDLERALISLDTRVRDAALKKIEQYLSALTSKDIQEQKTGILALEHHFEPMKMLDEEA
;
A
#
# COMPACT_ATOMS: atom_id res chain seq x y z
N MET A 1 14.41 -5.82 -24.97
CA MET A 1 13.85 -5.59 -23.62
C MET A 1 12.57 -4.78 -23.79
N GLY A 2 11.40 -5.40 -23.64
CA GLY A 2 10.13 -4.70 -23.83
C GLY A 2 9.73 -3.96 -22.56
N THR A 3 9.60 -2.65 -22.62
CA THR A 3 8.96 -1.87 -21.55
C THR A 3 7.49 -2.30 -21.48
N VAL A 4 7.12 -3.05 -20.45
CA VAL A 4 5.71 -3.30 -20.15
C VAL A 4 5.12 -1.95 -19.78
N GLN A 5 4.19 -1.44 -20.60
CA GLN A 5 3.52 -0.20 -20.28
C GLN A 5 2.65 -0.41 -19.03
N PRO A 6 2.66 0.53 -18.07
CA PRO A 6 1.82 0.41 -16.90
C PRO A 6 0.35 0.41 -17.30
N THR A 7 -0.38 -0.52 -16.71
CA THR A 7 -1.83 -0.64 -16.81
C THR A 7 -2.52 0.65 -16.39
N GLU A 8 -3.78 0.84 -16.79
CA GLU A 8 -4.58 1.98 -16.34
C GLU A 8 -4.72 1.99 -14.81
N PHE A 9 -4.84 0.80 -14.20
CA PHE A 9 -4.86 0.61 -12.77
C PHE A 9 -3.58 1.13 -12.09
N GLU A 10 -2.39 0.71 -12.55
CA GLU A 10 -1.11 1.17 -12.01
C GLU A 10 -0.94 2.68 -12.11
N ARG A 11 -1.30 3.25 -13.27
CA ARG A 11 -1.24 4.70 -13.46
C ARG A 11 -2.14 5.43 -12.47
N LYS A 12 -3.36 4.95 -12.25
CA LYS A 12 -4.29 5.55 -11.28
C LYS A 12 -3.76 5.44 -9.84
N MET A 13 -3.20 4.29 -9.45
CA MET A 13 -2.61 4.11 -8.12
C MET A 13 -1.39 5.01 -7.91
N GLN A 14 -0.50 5.10 -8.90
CA GLN A 14 0.65 6.01 -8.86
C GLN A 14 0.23 7.48 -8.75
N GLN A 15 -0.85 7.89 -9.43
CA GLN A 15 -1.39 9.24 -9.30
C GLN A 15 -1.90 9.53 -7.88
N ILE A 16 -2.59 8.57 -7.24
CA ILE A 16 -3.06 8.74 -5.85
C ILE A 16 -1.86 8.82 -4.89
N ILE A 17 -0.87 7.94 -5.04
CA ILE A 17 0.36 7.95 -4.24
C ILE A 17 1.08 9.28 -4.37
N HIS A 18 1.20 9.81 -5.59
CA HIS A 18 1.81 11.11 -5.85
C HIS A 18 1.05 12.25 -5.15
N GLN A 19 -0.27 12.28 -5.25
CA GLN A 19 -1.09 13.29 -4.57
C GLN A 19 -0.95 13.22 -3.03
N LEU A 20 -0.87 12.02 -2.46
CA LEU A 20 -0.65 11.83 -1.02
C LEU A 20 0.74 12.28 -0.56
N ARG A 21 1.74 12.18 -1.44
CA ARG A 21 3.11 12.63 -1.18
C ARG A 21 3.24 14.16 -1.22
N GLU A 22 2.56 14.81 -2.17
CA GLU A 22 2.64 16.27 -2.34
C GLU A 22 1.82 17.06 -1.31
N LYS A 23 0.72 16.47 -0.81
CA LYS A 23 -0.11 17.14 0.17
C LYS A 23 0.62 17.28 1.51
N ARG A 24 0.59 18.50 2.06
CA ARG A 24 1.11 18.77 3.42
C ARG A 24 0.30 18.00 4.46
N GLU A 25 -1.02 18.05 4.33
CA GLU A 25 -1.97 17.33 5.18
C GLU A 25 -2.47 16.06 4.49
N PRO A 26 -2.51 14.93 5.19
CA PRO A 26 -2.99 13.69 4.62
C PRO A 26 -4.49 13.77 4.30
N SER A 27 -4.88 13.24 3.16
CA SER A 27 -6.29 13.14 2.78
C SER A 27 -6.81 11.75 3.09
N THR A 28 -7.61 11.63 4.16
CA THR A 28 -8.21 10.35 4.57
C THR A 28 -9.00 9.70 3.44
N GLU A 29 -9.73 10.49 2.66
CA GLU A 29 -10.48 10.01 1.49
C GLU A 29 -9.56 9.38 0.43
N LEU A 30 -8.44 10.02 0.09
CA LEU A 30 -7.47 9.47 -0.86
C LEU A 30 -6.77 8.22 -0.29
N VAL A 31 -6.51 8.18 1.02
CA VAL A 31 -5.95 7.00 1.69
C VAL A 31 -6.94 5.84 1.61
N HIS A 32 -8.21 6.06 1.94
CA HIS A 32 -9.25 5.03 1.85
C HIS A 32 -9.41 4.52 0.42
N LEU A 33 -9.45 5.42 -0.56
CA LEU A 33 -9.53 5.05 -1.98
C LEU A 33 -8.34 4.19 -2.41
N LEU A 34 -7.14 4.54 -1.97
CA LEU A 34 -5.91 3.78 -2.26
C LEU A 34 -5.99 2.36 -1.65
N LEU A 35 -6.29 2.26 -0.36
CA LEU A 35 -6.33 0.99 0.35
C LEU A 35 -7.45 0.07 -0.15
N GLN A 36 -8.62 0.63 -0.48
CA GLN A 36 -9.73 -0.12 -1.07
C GLN A 36 -9.36 -0.65 -2.47
N SER A 37 -8.78 0.20 -3.32
CA SER A 37 -8.37 -0.17 -4.69
C SER A 37 -7.30 -1.27 -4.70
N LEU A 38 -6.47 -1.30 -3.66
CA LEU A 38 -5.41 -2.29 -3.48
C LEU A 38 -5.84 -3.52 -2.67
N HIS A 39 -7.09 -3.56 -2.19
CA HIS A 39 -7.63 -4.60 -1.29
C HIS A 39 -6.79 -4.84 -0.02
N VAL A 40 -6.26 -3.75 0.56
CA VAL A 40 -5.41 -3.78 1.78
C VAL A 40 -5.95 -2.87 2.89
N PHE A 41 -7.24 -2.53 2.82
CA PHE A 41 -7.93 -1.71 3.83
C PHE A 41 -8.03 -2.38 5.21
N HIS A 42 -7.79 -3.68 5.30
CA HIS A 42 -7.73 -4.43 6.56
C HIS A 42 -6.43 -4.19 7.35
N ILE A 43 -5.42 -3.55 6.75
CA ILE A 43 -4.14 -3.26 7.40
C ILE A 43 -4.24 -1.91 8.14
N TYR A 44 -4.80 -1.92 9.35
CA TYR A 44 -5.08 -0.70 10.13
C TYR A 44 -3.84 0.17 10.39
N ASP A 45 -2.68 -0.43 10.68
CA ASP A 45 -1.46 0.35 10.93
C ASP A 45 -0.91 1.00 9.66
N LEU A 46 -1.18 0.43 8.48
CA LEU A 46 -0.85 1.06 7.21
C LEU A 46 -1.73 2.30 6.98
N GLU A 47 -3.04 2.20 7.25
CA GLU A 47 -3.93 3.36 7.20
C GLU A 47 -3.44 4.48 8.13
N ARG A 48 -3.13 4.15 9.38
CA ARG A 48 -2.59 5.09 10.37
C ARG A 48 -1.29 5.74 9.92
N ALA A 49 -0.39 4.97 9.30
CA ALA A 49 0.87 5.49 8.80
C ALA A 49 0.66 6.46 7.62
N LEU A 50 -0.32 6.20 6.75
CA LEU A 50 -0.64 7.05 5.60
C LEU A 50 -1.36 8.34 6.00
N ILE A 51 -2.19 8.31 7.05
CA ILE A 51 -2.84 9.51 7.61
C ILE A 51 -1.96 10.26 8.62
N SER A 52 -0.70 9.84 8.81
CA SER A 52 0.22 10.51 9.72
C SER A 52 0.56 11.93 9.23
N LEU A 53 0.61 12.87 10.17
CA LEU A 53 1.18 14.22 9.95
C LEU A 53 2.70 14.17 9.81
N ASP A 54 3.35 13.11 10.29
CA ASP A 54 4.77 12.87 10.06
C ASP A 54 4.99 12.40 8.62
N THR A 55 5.49 13.32 7.79
CA THR A 55 5.85 13.08 6.39
C THR A 55 6.81 11.92 6.19
N ARG A 56 7.71 11.62 7.15
CA ARG A 56 8.66 10.50 7.04
C ARG A 56 7.95 9.16 7.18
N VAL A 57 7.04 9.06 8.15
CA VAL A 57 6.23 7.86 8.37
C VAL A 57 5.31 7.63 7.16
N ARG A 58 4.66 8.70 6.69
CA ARG A 58 3.81 8.66 5.50
C ARG A 58 4.58 8.24 4.24
N ASP A 59 5.75 8.81 4.00
CA ASP A 59 6.59 8.43 2.86
C ASP A 59 7.08 6.99 2.92
N ALA A 60 7.42 6.49 4.12
CA ALA A 60 7.79 5.10 4.30
C ALA A 60 6.62 4.16 3.96
N ALA A 61 5.41 4.49 4.42
CA ALA A 61 4.20 3.74 4.09
C ALA A 61 3.87 3.78 2.59
N LEU A 62 3.96 4.95 1.96
CA LEU A 62 3.75 5.11 0.51
C LEU A 62 4.78 4.29 -0.30
N LYS A 63 6.05 4.24 0.13
CA LYS A 63 7.07 3.39 -0.52
C LYS A 63 6.74 1.90 -0.44
N LYS A 64 6.18 1.44 0.69
CA LYS A 64 5.72 0.05 0.83
C LYS A 64 4.54 -0.25 -0.09
N ILE A 65 3.62 0.69 -0.24
CA ILE A 65 2.54 0.59 -1.23
C ILE A 65 3.08 0.56 -2.65
N GLU A 66 4.07 1.39 -3.00
CA GLU A 66 4.71 1.38 -4.32
C GLU A 66 5.35 0.00 -4.62
N GLN A 67 6.02 -0.59 -3.62
CA GLN A 67 6.59 -1.94 -3.74
C GLN A 67 5.50 -3.01 -3.93
N TYR A 68 4.42 -2.93 -3.16
CA TYR A 68 3.28 -3.84 -3.30
C TYR A 68 2.60 -3.72 -4.66
N LEU A 69 2.39 -2.49 -5.14
CA LEU A 69 1.82 -2.23 -6.47
C LEU A 69 2.70 -2.84 -7.58
N SER A 70 4.02 -2.67 -7.48
CA SER A 70 4.97 -3.28 -8.42
C SER A 70 4.95 -4.80 -8.38
N ALA A 71 4.74 -5.39 -7.20
CA ALA A 71 4.64 -6.84 -7.05
C ALA A 71 3.33 -7.38 -7.65
N LEU A 72 2.21 -6.69 -7.41
CA LEU A 72 0.89 -7.05 -7.96
C LEU A 72 0.86 -7.09 -9.48
N THR A 73 1.63 -6.23 -10.14
CA THR A 73 1.66 -6.11 -11.60
C THR A 73 2.87 -6.78 -12.24
N SER A 74 3.69 -7.43 -11.42
CA SER A 74 4.79 -8.27 -11.89
C SER A 74 4.26 -9.42 -12.73
N LYS A 75 5.07 -9.88 -13.70
CA LYS A 75 4.79 -11.12 -14.44
C LYS A 75 5.17 -12.37 -13.64
N ASP A 76 5.87 -12.20 -12.53
CA ASP A 76 6.25 -13.28 -11.64
C ASP A 76 5.15 -13.56 -10.60
N ILE A 77 4.55 -14.74 -10.67
CA ILE A 77 3.49 -15.21 -9.76
C ILE A 77 4.01 -15.31 -8.31
N GLN A 78 5.28 -15.61 -8.10
CA GLN A 78 5.88 -15.65 -6.76
C GLN A 78 6.03 -14.23 -6.17
N GLU A 79 6.41 -13.24 -6.99
CA GLU A 79 6.46 -11.84 -6.56
C GLU A 79 5.05 -11.32 -6.20
N GLN A 80 4.03 -11.64 -7.02
CA GLN A 80 2.64 -11.27 -6.70
C GLN A 80 2.18 -11.82 -5.35
N LYS A 81 2.45 -13.10 -5.06
CA LYS A 81 2.06 -13.76 -3.80
C LYS A 81 2.82 -13.21 -2.60
N THR A 82 4.11 -12.91 -2.76
CA THR A 82 4.94 -12.40 -1.67
C THR A 82 4.68 -10.92 -1.38
N GLY A 83 4.21 -10.14 -2.36
CA GLY A 83 3.91 -8.73 -2.20
C GLY A 83 2.90 -8.42 -1.09
N ILE A 84 1.75 -9.12 -1.08
CA ILE A 84 0.72 -8.89 -0.05
C ILE A 84 1.19 -9.35 1.32
N LEU A 85 1.84 -10.52 1.40
CA LEU A 85 2.39 -11.05 2.65
C LEU A 85 3.47 -10.12 3.23
N ALA A 86 4.34 -9.54 2.39
CA ALA A 86 5.37 -8.62 2.83
C ALA A 86 4.79 -7.31 3.36
N LEU A 87 3.68 -6.84 2.76
CA LEU A 87 2.96 -5.66 3.23
C LEU A 87 2.27 -5.94 4.56
N GLU A 88 1.57 -7.07 4.68
CA GLU A 88 0.91 -7.49 5.92
C GLU A 88 1.93 -7.67 7.06
N HIS A 89 3.02 -8.42 6.87
CA HIS A 89 4.03 -8.65 7.91
C HIS A 89 4.73 -7.39 8.41
N HIS A 90 4.83 -6.33 7.59
CA HIS A 90 5.45 -5.07 8.00
C HIS A 90 4.53 -4.18 8.83
N PHE A 91 3.22 -4.39 8.74
CA PHE A 91 2.19 -3.58 9.39
C PHE A 91 1.25 -4.41 10.28
N GLU A 92 1.54 -5.69 10.49
CA GLU A 92 1.01 -6.48 11.59
C GLU A 92 1.78 -6.17 12.88
N PRO A 93 1.05 -5.70 13.90
CA PRO A 93 1.00 -6.38 15.18
C PRO A 93 -0.46 -6.67 15.51
N MET A 94 -0.76 -7.92 15.88
CA MET A 94 -2.11 -8.47 16.17
C MET A 94 -2.90 -8.96 14.94
N LYS A 95 -2.42 -10.02 14.28
CA LYS A 95 -3.37 -11.13 14.10
C LYS A 95 -3.79 -11.53 15.50
N MET A 96 -5.08 -11.46 15.74
CA MET A 96 -5.69 -11.88 17.00
C MET A 96 -5.06 -13.21 17.41
N LEU A 97 -4.59 -13.28 18.65
CA LEU A 97 -4.66 -14.54 19.37
C LEU A 97 -6.15 -14.90 19.34
N ASP A 98 -6.56 -15.61 18.29
CA ASP A 98 -7.81 -16.34 18.33
C ASP A 98 -7.74 -17.23 19.56
N GLU A 99 -8.83 -17.20 20.29
CA GLU A 99 -9.17 -18.03 21.43
C GLU A 99 -8.54 -19.43 21.36
N GLU A 100 -7.76 -19.79 22.38
CA GLU A 100 -7.83 -21.10 23.04
C GLU A 100 -6.92 -21.09 24.29
N ALA A 101 -7.52 -20.76 25.45
CA ALA A 101 -7.11 -21.21 26.79
C ALA A 101 -8.27 -21.05 27.78
#